data_AF-A0A838MZG2-F1
#
_entry.id   AF-A0A838MZG2-F1
#
_cell.length_a   1.000
_cell.length_b   1.000
_cell.length_c   1.000
_cell.angle_alpha   90.00
_cell.angle_beta   90.00
_cell.angle_gamma   90.00
#
_symmetry.space_group_name_H-M   'P 1'
#
loop_
_entity.id
_entity.type
_entity.pdbx_description
1 polymer ?
#
loop_
_entity_poly.entity_id
_entity_poly.type
_entity_poly.pdbx_seq_one_letter_code
_entity_poly.pdbx_strand_id
1 'polypeptide(L)' 'MSRLTTQRAEEIIRCLHGRTIVVWGDVMLDEFVWGDVTRISPEAPVPVVDIQRESVRLGGAANVLANL' A
#
# COMPACT_ATOMS: atom_id res chain seq x y z
N MET A 1 -10.41 25.52 -2.13
CA MET A 1 -9.21 24.69 -1.89
C MET A 1 -7.99 25.52 -2.22
N SER A 2 -7.09 25.75 -1.27
CA SER A 2 -5.85 26.49 -1.52
C SER A 2 -4.96 25.69 -2.49
N ARG A 3 -4.44 26.36 -3.52
CA ARG A 3 -3.54 25.74 -4.50
C ARG A 3 -2.17 25.55 -3.84
N LEU A 4 -1.66 24.33 -3.79
CA LEU A 4 -0.32 24.06 -3.29
C LEU A 4 0.70 24.60 -4.30
N THR A 5 1.49 25.61 -3.92
CA THR A 5 2.61 26.10 -4.73
C THR A 5 3.89 25.33 -4.41
N THR A 6 4.84 25.28 -5.33
CA THR A 6 6.16 24.62 -5.11
C THR A 6 6.86 25.19 -3.88
N GLN A 7 6.87 26.51 -3.72
CA GLN A 7 7.44 27.18 -2.56
C GLN A 7 6.79 26.72 -1.26
N ARG A 8 5.45 26.59 -1.22
CA ARG A 8 4.75 26.12 -0.03
C ARG A 8 5.06 24.65 0.28
N ALA A 9 5.21 23.81 -0.74
CA ALA A 9 5.62 22.42 -0.56
C ALA A 9 7.03 22.31 0.04
N GLU A 10 8.00 23.10 -0.45
CA GLU A 10 9.36 23.15 0.09
C GLU A 10 9.41 23.62 1.55
N GLU A 11 8.56 24.58 1.93
CA GLU A 11 8.43 25.02 3.33
C GLU A 11 7.92 23.89 4.22
N ILE A 12 6.88 23.17 3.79
CA ILE A 12 6.32 22.05 4.55
C ILE A 12 7.36 20.95 4.73
N ILE A 13 8.07 20.58 3.66
CA ILE A 13 9.13 19.56 3.69
C ILE A 13 10.25 19.97 4.66
N ARG A 14 10.68 21.24 4.64
CA ARG A 14 11.68 21.74 5.59
C ARG A 14 11.22 21.62 7.04
N CYS A 15 9.95 21.87 7.33
CA CYS A 15 9.41 21.78 8.69
C CYS A 15 9.32 20.35 9.24
N LEU A 16 9.29 19.34 8.36
CA LEU A 16 9.27 17.92 8.73
C LEU A 16 10.64 17.41 9.19
N HIS A 17 11.73 18.04 8.76
CA HIS A 17 13.09 17.61 9.12
C HIS A 17 13.31 17.68 10.64
N GLY A 18 13.82 16.60 11.22
CA GLY A 18 14.11 16.49 12.65
C GLY A 18 12.88 16.33 13.56
N ARG A 19 11.69 16.08 13.00
CA ARG A 19 10.48 15.80 13.78
C ARG A 19 10.39 14.31 14.09
N THR A 20 10.09 13.99 15.36
CA THR A 20 9.70 12.64 15.76
C THR A 20 8.22 12.46 15.48
N ILE A 21 7.88 11.45 14.67
CA ILE A 21 6.50 11.12 14.31
C ILE A 21 6.15 9.78 14.96
N VAL A 22 5.02 9.72 15.66
CA VAL A 22 4.46 8.48 16.21
C VAL A 22 3.35 8.01 15.28
N VAL A 23 3.49 6.78 14.78
CA VAL A 23 2.42 6.08 14.05
C VAL A 23 1.71 5.16 15.02
N TRP A 24 0.40 5.37 15.18
CA TRP A 24 -0.44 4.57 16.06
C TRP A 24 -1.61 3.98 15.27
N GLY A 25 -1.74 2.66 15.29
CA GLY A 25 -2.80 1.93 14.60
C GLY A 25 -2.41 0.48 14.33
N ASP A 26 -3.28 -0.23 13.61
CA ASP A 26 -3.09 -1.65 13.33
C ASP A 26 -2.06 -1.90 12.22
N VAL A 27 -1.16 -2.83 12.50
CA VAL A 27 -0.17 -3.34 11.54
C VAL A 27 -0.79 -4.51 10.80
N MET A 28 -0.67 -4.50 9.47
CA MET A 28 -1.15 -5.58 8.61
C MET A 28 -0.07 -5.97 7.58
N LEU A 29 -0.21 -7.16 7.00
CA LEU A 29 0.58 -7.60 5.86
C LEU A 29 -0.34 -7.71 4.66
N ASP A 30 0.00 -6.99 3.59
CA ASP A 30 -0.73 -7.06 2.33
C ASP A 30 -0.06 -8.13 1.46
N GLU A 31 -0.76 -9.24 1.25
CA GLU A 31 -0.32 -10.33 0.39
C GLU A 31 -0.98 -10.22 -0.99
N PHE A 32 -0.15 -10.29 -2.03
CA PHE A 32 -0.58 -10.21 -3.42
C PHE A 32 -0.26 -11.51 -4.13
N VAL A 33 -1.31 -12.18 -4.60
CA VAL A 33 -1.23 -13.39 -5.42
C VAL A 33 -1.39 -13.00 -6.89
N TRP A 34 -0.43 -13.37 -7.71
CA TRP A 34 -0.40 -13.11 -9.16
C TRP A 34 -0.51 -14.42 -9.91
N GLY A 35 -1.44 -14.51 -10.83
CA GLY A 35 -1.66 -15.70 -11.64
C GLY A 35 -2.59 -15.43 -12.82
N ASP A 36 -2.64 -16.38 -13.74
CA ASP A 36 -3.51 -16.30 -14.92
C ASP A 36 -4.83 -17.03 -14.66
N VAL A 37 -5.90 -16.56 -15.31
CA VAL A 37 -7.21 -17.21 -15.28
C VAL A 37 -7.50 -17.76 -16.68
N THR A 38 -7.44 -19.07 -16.81
CA THR A 38 -7.65 -19.77 -18.10
C THR A 38 -8.97 -20.53 -18.18
N ARG A 39 -9.67 -20.72 -17.05
CA ARG A 39 -10.93 -21.47 -17.00
C ARG A 39 -11.84 -21.07 -15.83
N ILE A 40 -13.10 -21.51 -15.92
CA ILE A 40 -14.08 -21.45 -14.84
C ILE A 40 -14.14 -22.80 -14.11
N SER A 41 -14.38 -22.78 -12.79
CA SER A 41 -14.52 -23.99 -11.99
C SER A 41 -15.78 -24.80 -12.41
N PRO A 42 -15.69 -26.13 -12.51
CA PRO A 42 -16.87 -26.97 -12.75
C PRO A 42 -17.79 -27.07 -11.52
N GLU A 43 -17.28 -26.76 -10.32
CA GLU A 43 -18.02 -26.88 -9.04
C GLU A 43 -18.86 -25.64 -8.72
N ALA A 44 -18.49 -24.47 -9.26
CA ALA A 44 -19.19 -23.20 -9.06
C ALA A 44 -18.80 -22.20 -10.16
N PRO A 45 -19.66 -21.21 -10.48
CA PRO A 45 -19.36 -20.19 -11.51
C PRO A 45 -18.35 -19.14 -11.01
N VAL A 46 -17.13 -19.59 -10.67
CA VAL A 46 -16.02 -18.77 -10.19
C VAL A 46 -14.75 -19.07 -11.01
N PRO A 47 -13.87 -18.08 -11.25
CA PRO A 47 -12.63 -18.28 -11.96
C PRO A 47 -11.64 -19.13 -11.14
N VAL A 48 -10.83 -19.93 -11.84
CA VAL A 48 -9.67 -20.60 -11.23
C VAL A 48 -8.42 -19.82 -11.58
N VAL A 49 -7.70 -19.35 -10.57
CA VAL A 49 -6.41 -18.66 -10.71
C VAL A 49 -5.28 -19.70 -10.64
N ASP A 50 -4.45 -19.77 -11.68
CA ASP A 50 -3.20 -20.54 -11.67
C ASP A 50 -2.07 -19.65 -11.15
N ILE A 51 -1.72 -19.82 -9.87
CA ILE A 51 -0.81 -18.93 -9.14
C ILE A 51 0.61 -19.08 -9.67
N GLN A 52 1.20 -17.97 -10.12
CA GLN A 52 2.57 -17.93 -10.64
C GLN A 52 3.54 -17.25 -9.68
N ARG A 53 3.07 -16.29 -8.88
CA ARG A 53 3.92 -15.53 -7.96
C ARG A 53 3.11 -14.97 -6.79
N GLU A 54 3.75 -14.91 -5.65
CA GLU A 54 3.27 -14.18 -4.48
C GLU A 54 4.25 -13.06 -4.12
N SER A 55 3.73 -11.97 -3.55
CA SER A 55 4.54 -10.89 -3.01
C SER A 55 3.86 -10.28 -1.79
N VAL A 56 4.65 -9.93 -0.79
CA VAL A 56 4.16 -9.33 0.45
C VAL A 56 4.59 -7.88 0.56
N ARG A 57 3.73 -7.04 1.15
CA ARG A 57 4.05 -5.65 1.50
C ARG A 57 3.52 -5.30 2.87
N LEU A 58 4.12 -4.28 3.47
CA LEU A 58 3.61 -3.68 4.69
C LEU A 58 2.24 -3.04 4.40
N GLY A 59 1.26 -3.38 5.23
CA GLY A 59 -0.10 -2.85 5.18
C GLY A 59 -0.45 -2.04 6.43
N GLY A 60 -1.55 -1.30 6.37
CA GLY A 60 -2.04 -0.51 7.51
C GLY A 60 -1.01 0.50 8.04
N ALA A 61 -0.89 0.57 9.38
CA ALA A 61 0.06 1.45 10.07
C ALA A 61 1.52 1.16 9.68
N ALA A 62 1.83 -0.06 9.26
CA ALA A 62 3.17 -0.42 8.83
C ALA A 62 3.55 0.24 7.49
N ASN A 63 2.59 0.36 6.56
CA ASN A 63 2.81 1.10 5.32
C ASN A 63 3.00 2.60 5.59
N VAL A 64 2.22 3.17 6.52
CA VAL A 64 2.38 4.57 6.93
C VAL A 64 3.79 4.80 7.46
N LEU A 65 4.26 3.94 8.37
CA LEU A 65 5.61 4.01 8.91
C LEU A 65 6.69 3.88 7.82
N ALA A 66 6.49 3.05 6.81
CA ALA A 66 7.45 2.87 5.71
C ALA A 66 7.59 4.08 4.78
N ASN A 67 6.67 5.05 4.84
CA ASN A 67 6.70 6.27 4.01
C ASN A 67 7.18 7.51 4.77
N LEU A 68 7.45 7.41 6.08
CA LEU A 68 7.92 8.51 6.93
C LEU A 68 9.44 8.51 7.05
#